data_AF-A0AAN7S015-F1
#
_entry.id   AF-A0AAN7S015-F1
#
_cell.length_a   1.000
_cell.length_b   1.000
_cell.length_c   1.000
_cell.angle_alpha   90.00
_cell.angle_beta   90.00
_cell.angle_gamma   90.00
#
_symmetry.space_group_name_H-M   'P 1'
#
loop_
_entity.id
_entity.type
_entity.pdbx_description
1 polymer ?
#
loop_
_entity_poly.entity_id
_entity_poly.type
_entity_poly.pdbx_seq_one_letter_code
_entity_poly.pdbx_strand_id
1 'polypeptide(L)'
;MIRSPDLDSFVCCAVCSKIIPPPPSNATFDRIREYKPFRTRYYTHRDILEIGADIQQEQHEKKEAEIQERIEKMKAELWSQEEVRKAKAEMQQYMEDEQKREVEAAEQRMAHRLQRALMECAREKMQAVAKARKQEREAALKEAARQHRKHLEQLKEENMLAEELYRKSIEQLNKEKCHEINTALSITQKENQIETEKQLKEAETLHLDELEKVMVTLKAAEEQVKTLVQKLEKMTDWKDSLETEIQATRQAFQKYIDATFPNLSPGQADFILPFRKAFKQKDTPEEAEDSDGM
;
A
#
# COMPACT_ATOMS: atom_id res chain seq x y z
N MET A 1 85.70 -140.64 12.55
CA MET A 1 85.73 -141.72 13.57
C MET A 1 86.61 -142.85 13.03
N ILE A 2 87.73 -143.09 13.70
CA ILE A 2 88.63 -144.22 13.42
C ILE A 2 87.94 -145.47 13.99
N ARG A 3 87.77 -146.52 13.18
CA ARG A 3 87.15 -147.79 13.59
C ARG A 3 88.24 -148.69 14.19
N SER A 4 88.13 -148.99 15.48
CA SER A 4 88.90 -150.05 16.14
C SER A 4 88.17 -151.40 15.96
N PRO A 5 88.86 -152.56 15.91
CA PRO A 5 88.24 -153.85 15.61
C PRO A 5 87.38 -154.45 16.73
N ASP A 6 87.42 -153.91 17.96
CA ASP A 6 86.58 -154.37 19.07
C ASP A 6 85.33 -153.49 19.19
N LEU A 7 84.21 -154.03 18.70
CA LEU A 7 82.93 -153.39 18.36
C LEU A 7 82.06 -152.88 19.54
N ASP A 8 82.63 -152.41 20.66
CA ASP A 8 81.82 -152.00 21.84
C ASP A 8 82.10 -150.60 22.42
N SER A 9 82.92 -149.73 21.80
CA SER A 9 83.01 -148.32 22.22
C SER A 9 83.51 -147.34 21.14
N PHE A 10 82.85 -146.17 21.01
CA PHE A 10 83.19 -145.11 20.06
C PHE A 10 83.82 -143.90 20.78
N VAL A 11 85.03 -143.51 20.36
CA VAL A 11 85.70 -142.26 20.80
C VAL A 11 85.29 -141.12 19.86
N CYS A 12 84.71 -140.05 20.40
CA CYS A 12 83.97 -139.04 19.64
C CYS A 12 84.80 -137.93 18.97
N CYS A 13 85.92 -137.47 19.53
CA CYS A 13 86.72 -136.39 18.93
C CYS A 13 88.06 -136.20 19.66
N ALA A 14 89.12 -135.87 18.92
CA ALA A 14 90.51 -135.72 19.37
C ALA A 14 90.77 -134.58 20.38
N VAL A 15 89.74 -133.87 20.84
CA VAL A 15 89.89 -132.67 21.70
C VAL A 15 89.37 -132.89 23.12
N CYS A 16 88.48 -133.85 23.35
CA CYS A 16 87.78 -133.94 24.64
C CYS A 16 87.84 -135.31 25.34
N SER A 17 88.46 -136.36 24.78
CA SER A 17 88.64 -137.71 25.38
C SER A 17 87.43 -138.28 26.16
N LYS A 18 86.24 -137.72 25.94
CA LYS A 18 85.02 -138.04 26.63
C LYS A 18 84.40 -139.18 25.86
N ILE A 19 84.39 -140.34 26.51
CA ILE A 19 83.66 -141.52 26.09
C ILE A 19 82.19 -141.11 26.03
N ILE A 20 81.61 -141.09 24.82
CA ILE A 20 80.18 -140.90 24.67
C ILE A 20 79.54 -142.20 25.15
N PRO A 21 78.69 -142.16 26.19
CA PRO A 21 78.00 -143.34 26.64
C PRO A 21 77.15 -143.90 25.49
N PRO A 22 77.05 -145.23 25.36
CA PRO A 22 76.20 -145.85 24.35
C PRO A 22 74.77 -145.29 24.45
N PRO A 23 74.04 -145.25 23.32
CA PRO A 23 72.67 -144.77 23.31
C PRO A 23 71.86 -145.46 24.41
N PRO A 24 71.07 -144.71 25.20
CA PRO A 24 70.34 -145.26 26.33
C PRO A 24 69.46 -146.42 25.88
N SER A 25 69.54 -147.54 26.60
CA SER A 25 68.71 -148.73 26.35
C SER A 25 67.22 -148.40 26.44
N ASN A 26 66.36 -149.19 25.79
CA ASN A 26 64.89 -148.99 25.84
C ASN A 26 64.36 -148.85 27.29
N ALA A 27 64.93 -149.59 28.25
CA ALA A 27 64.59 -149.48 29.67
C ALA A 27 64.87 -148.08 30.27
N THR A 28 65.90 -147.39 29.77
CA THR A 28 66.22 -146.01 30.17
C THR A 28 65.22 -145.01 29.59
N PHE A 29 64.75 -145.24 28.36
CA PHE A 29 63.68 -144.43 27.76
C PHE A 29 62.34 -144.60 28.49
N ASP A 30 62.02 -145.81 28.95
CA ASP A 30 60.81 -146.06 29.74
C ASP A 30 60.84 -145.31 31.09
N ARG A 31 61.98 -145.26 31.78
CA ARG A 31 62.16 -144.43 32.99
C ARG A 31 62.01 -142.93 32.73
N ILE A 32 62.52 -142.42 31.61
CA ILE A 32 62.35 -141.01 31.23
C ILE A 32 60.87 -140.71 30.92
N ARG A 33 60.14 -141.68 30.36
CA ARG A 33 58.68 -141.57 30.20
C ARG A 33 58.00 -141.50 31.56
N GLU A 34 58.41 -142.28 32.56
CA GLU A 34 57.82 -142.21 33.91
C GLU A 34 57.95 -140.84 34.59
N TYR A 35 59.05 -140.12 34.39
CA TYR A 35 59.27 -138.81 35.02
C TYR A 35 58.64 -137.63 34.28
N LYS A 36 58.33 -137.79 32.98
CA LYS A 36 57.66 -136.73 32.21
C LYS A 36 56.20 -136.57 32.65
N PRO A 37 55.71 -135.33 32.83
CA PRO A 37 54.29 -135.06 33.08
C PRO A 37 53.42 -135.80 32.07
N PHE A 38 52.37 -136.48 32.55
CA PHE A 38 51.56 -137.40 31.73
C PHE A 38 51.13 -136.80 30.39
N ARG A 39 50.74 -135.52 30.38
CA ARG A 39 50.34 -134.81 29.17
C ARG A 39 51.45 -134.65 28.14
N THR A 40 52.71 -134.46 28.53
CA THR A 40 53.84 -134.23 27.60
C THR A 40 54.55 -135.51 27.16
N ARG A 41 54.10 -136.69 27.62
CA ARG A 41 54.64 -138.00 27.19
C ARG A 41 54.32 -138.33 25.73
N TYR A 42 53.22 -137.80 25.20
CA TYR A 42 52.69 -138.11 23.86
C TYR A 42 52.96 -137.02 22.82
N TYR A 43 53.62 -135.92 23.19
CA TYR A 43 53.96 -134.84 22.28
C TYR A 43 55.47 -134.81 22.00
N THR A 44 55.80 -134.71 20.72
CA THR A 44 57.14 -134.42 20.23
C THR A 44 57.47 -132.94 20.40
N HIS A 45 58.76 -132.57 20.27
CA HIS A 45 59.16 -131.15 20.30
C HIS A 45 58.43 -130.33 19.24
N ARG A 46 58.15 -130.94 18.07
CA ARG A 46 57.38 -130.34 16.99
C ARG A 46 55.94 -130.03 17.41
N ASP A 47 55.27 -130.97 18.05
CA ASP A 47 53.89 -130.77 18.51
C ASP A 47 53.79 -129.63 19.54
N ILE A 48 54.79 -129.49 20.42
CA ILE A 48 54.83 -128.38 21.40
C ILE A 48 55.05 -127.03 20.71
N LEU A 49 55.87 -126.97 19.66
CA LEU A 49 56.11 -125.74 18.89
C LEU A 49 54.88 -125.36 18.06
N GLU A 50 54.21 -126.33 17.44
CA GLU A 50 52.95 -126.10 16.69
C GLU A 50 51.85 -125.60 17.63
N ILE A 51 51.64 -126.24 18.80
CA ILE A 51 50.69 -125.75 19.82
C ILE A 51 51.06 -124.33 20.30
N GLY A 52 52.35 -124.04 20.49
CA GLY A 52 52.82 -122.71 20.88
C GLY A 52 52.54 -121.65 19.81
N ALA A 53 52.74 -122.00 18.53
CA ALA A 53 52.45 -121.14 17.39
C ALA A 53 50.93 -120.89 17.26
N ASP A 54 50.10 -121.92 17.39
CA ASP A 54 48.63 -121.81 17.35
C ASP A 54 48.11 -120.92 18.48
N ILE A 55 48.62 -121.10 19.71
CA ILE A 55 48.26 -120.24 20.86
C ILE A 55 48.70 -118.79 20.63
N GLN A 56 49.90 -118.57 20.08
CA GLN A 56 50.37 -117.21 19.76
C GLN A 56 49.54 -116.56 18.66
N GLN A 57 49.16 -117.32 17.64
CA GLN A 57 48.30 -116.87 16.56
C GLN A 57 46.89 -116.54 17.07
N GLU A 58 46.27 -117.41 17.86
CA GLU A 58 44.95 -117.15 18.46
C GLU A 58 45.00 -115.92 19.39
N GLN A 59 46.09 -115.73 20.14
CA GLN A 59 46.30 -114.53 20.95
C GLN A 59 46.50 -113.27 20.09
N HIS A 60 47.16 -113.38 18.94
CA HIS A 60 47.32 -112.29 17.99
C HIS A 60 45.99 -111.89 17.38
N GLU A 61 45.23 -112.87 16.87
CA GLU A 61 43.91 -112.67 16.27
C GLU A 61 42.92 -112.07 17.29
N LYS A 62 42.92 -112.53 18.55
CA LYS A 62 42.12 -111.92 19.62
C LYS A 62 42.49 -110.47 19.90
N LYS A 63 43.79 -110.15 19.93
CA LYS A 63 44.27 -108.76 20.13
C LYS A 63 43.93 -107.88 18.94
N GLU A 64 44.05 -108.38 17.71
CA GLU A 64 43.67 -107.66 16.50
C GLU A 64 42.16 -107.39 16.47
N ALA A 65 41.34 -108.36 16.84
CA ALA A 65 39.90 -108.18 16.96
C ALA A 65 39.54 -107.13 18.03
N GLU A 66 40.20 -107.15 19.20
CA GLU A 66 39.99 -106.14 20.24
C GLU A 66 40.43 -104.74 19.81
N ILE A 67 41.56 -104.63 19.10
CA ILE A 67 42.03 -103.36 18.52
C ILE A 67 41.02 -102.87 17.48
N GLN A 68 40.51 -103.75 16.62
CA GLN A 68 39.56 -103.38 15.59
C GLN A 68 38.24 -102.89 16.19
N GLU A 69 37.73 -103.58 17.22
CA GLU A 69 36.53 -103.14 17.95
C GLU A 69 36.74 -101.76 18.60
N ARG A 70 37.92 -101.52 19.20
CA ARG A 70 38.27 -100.21 19.78
C ARG A 70 38.37 -99.12 18.71
N ILE A 71 38.93 -99.42 17.54
CA ILE A 71 39.00 -98.49 16.40
C ILE A 71 37.59 -98.15 15.90
N GLU A 72 36.71 -99.13 15.77
CA GLU A 72 35.32 -98.92 15.33
C GLU A 72 34.53 -98.07 16.33
N LYS A 73 34.66 -98.35 17.63
CA LYS A 73 34.07 -97.50 18.69
C LYS A 73 34.57 -96.06 18.62
N MET A 74 35.88 -95.87 18.51
CA MET A 74 36.47 -94.53 18.41
C MET A 74 36.04 -93.80 17.13
N LYS A 75 35.94 -94.50 16.00
CA LYS A 75 35.39 -93.92 14.76
C LYS A 75 33.93 -93.48 14.95
N ALA A 76 33.10 -94.32 15.56
CA ALA A 76 31.69 -93.98 15.83
C ALA A 76 31.56 -92.76 16.76
N GLU A 77 32.39 -92.67 17.80
CA GLU A 77 32.45 -91.52 18.69
C GLU A 77 32.88 -90.24 17.96
N LEU A 78 33.91 -90.31 17.11
CA LEU A 78 34.37 -89.16 16.30
C LEU A 78 33.31 -88.71 15.30
N TRP A 79 32.61 -89.64 14.65
CA TRP A 79 31.49 -89.33 13.75
C TRP A 79 30.35 -88.64 14.49
N SER A 80 29.94 -89.18 15.65
CA SER A 80 28.92 -88.57 16.51
C SER A 80 29.32 -87.17 16.97
N GLN A 81 30.59 -86.98 17.36
CA GLN A 81 31.09 -85.68 17.78
C GLN A 81 31.07 -84.64 16.64
N GLU A 82 31.42 -85.04 15.42
CA GLU A 82 31.38 -84.15 14.25
C GLU A 82 29.94 -83.82 13.84
N GLU A 83 29.01 -84.78 13.91
CA GLU A 83 27.58 -84.54 13.70
C GLU A 83 27.02 -83.54 14.72
N VAL A 84 27.36 -83.69 16.00
CA VAL A 84 26.98 -82.75 17.06
C VAL A 84 27.59 -81.37 16.80
N ARG A 85 28.86 -81.30 16.37
CA ARG A 85 29.53 -80.03 16.05
C ARG A 85 28.84 -79.32 14.88
N LYS A 86 28.48 -80.07 13.83
CA LYS A 86 27.77 -79.56 12.66
C LYS A 86 26.37 -79.08 13.03
N ALA A 87 25.60 -79.89 13.76
CA ALA A 87 24.27 -79.50 14.24
C ALA A 87 24.32 -78.24 15.13
N LYS A 88 25.35 -78.12 15.98
CA LYS A 88 25.55 -76.91 16.80
C LYS A 88 25.86 -75.67 15.94
N ALA A 89 26.69 -75.82 14.91
CA ALA A 89 27.01 -74.73 14.00
C ALA A 89 25.77 -74.27 13.18
N GLU A 90 24.99 -75.23 12.67
CA GLU A 90 23.74 -74.94 11.95
C GLU A 90 22.70 -74.26 12.86
N MET A 91 22.57 -74.74 14.10
CA MET A 91 21.70 -74.10 15.10
C MET A 91 22.16 -72.66 15.41
N GLN A 92 23.46 -72.44 15.58
CA GLN A 92 24.01 -71.09 15.81
C GLN A 92 23.72 -70.15 14.65
N GLN A 93 23.95 -70.59 13.40
CA GLN A 93 23.63 -69.80 12.21
C GLN A 93 22.15 -69.46 12.12
N TYR A 94 21.27 -70.44 12.38
CA TYR A 94 19.83 -70.20 12.40
C TYR A 94 19.43 -69.12 13.42
N MET A 95 19.96 -69.21 14.64
CA MET A 95 19.68 -68.22 15.69
C MET A 95 20.23 -66.83 15.33
N GLU A 96 21.41 -66.75 14.73
CA GLU A 96 21.97 -65.48 14.26
C GLU A 96 21.11 -64.84 13.15
N ASP A 97 20.62 -65.65 12.21
CA ASP A 97 19.78 -65.16 11.11
C ASP A 97 18.37 -64.78 11.56
N GLU A 98 17.83 -65.46 12.59
CA GLU A 98 16.61 -65.02 13.27
C GLU A 98 16.81 -63.68 13.98
N GLN A 99 17.90 -63.53 14.74
CA GLN A 99 18.25 -62.27 15.40
C GLN A 99 18.44 -61.12 14.40
N LYS A 100 19.13 -61.34 13.27
CA LYS A 100 19.27 -60.33 12.21
C LYS A 100 17.92 -59.89 11.68
N ARG A 101 17.02 -60.83 11.38
CA ARG A 101 15.66 -60.52 10.91
C ARG A 101 14.86 -59.71 11.93
N GLU A 102 14.99 -60.03 13.22
CA GLU A 102 14.34 -59.27 14.29
C GLU A 102 14.89 -57.84 14.41
N VAL A 103 16.22 -57.68 14.34
CA VAL A 103 16.90 -56.38 14.37
C VAL A 103 16.48 -55.53 13.17
N GLU A 104 16.54 -56.07 11.96
CA GLU A 104 16.12 -55.37 10.74
C GLU A 104 14.64 -54.95 10.81
N ALA A 105 13.76 -55.82 11.29
CA ALA A 105 12.35 -55.49 11.47
C ALA A 105 12.16 -54.39 12.54
N ALA A 106 12.94 -54.39 13.62
CA ALA A 106 12.91 -53.35 14.64
C ALA A 106 13.43 -52.00 14.11
N GLU A 107 14.50 -52.02 13.32
CA GLU A 107 15.07 -50.84 12.64
C GLU A 107 14.06 -50.24 11.65
N GLN A 108 13.40 -51.06 10.82
CA GLN A 108 12.36 -50.58 9.91
C GLN A 108 11.19 -49.93 10.65
N ARG A 109 10.73 -50.55 11.75
CA ARG A 109 9.69 -49.94 12.61
C ARG A 109 10.15 -48.63 13.24
N MET A 110 11.42 -48.52 13.60
CA MET A 110 11.98 -47.29 14.16
C MET A 110 12.11 -46.20 13.08
N ALA A 111 12.68 -46.54 11.92
CA ALA A 111 12.84 -45.65 10.77
C ALA A 111 11.50 -45.07 10.32
N HIS A 112 10.47 -45.91 10.21
CA HIS A 112 9.12 -45.45 9.88
C HIS A 112 8.53 -44.48 10.92
N ARG A 113 8.73 -44.76 12.21
CA ARG A 113 8.29 -43.86 13.30
C ARG A 113 9.02 -42.52 13.23
N LEU A 114 10.34 -42.54 13.04
CA LEU A 114 11.15 -41.33 12.89
C LEU A 114 10.72 -40.52 11.66
N GLN A 115 10.48 -41.19 10.53
CA GLN A 115 10.04 -40.52 9.30
C GLN A 115 8.68 -39.85 9.48
N ARG A 116 7.71 -40.52 10.13
CA ARG A 116 6.41 -39.91 10.46
C ARG A 116 6.56 -38.69 11.36
N ALA A 117 7.33 -38.80 12.43
CA ALA A 117 7.57 -37.69 13.35
C ALA A 117 8.25 -36.49 12.65
N LEU A 118 9.19 -36.75 11.73
CA LEU A 118 9.82 -35.70 10.92
C LEU A 118 8.81 -35.00 10.00
N MET A 119 7.91 -35.76 9.35
CA MET A 119 6.86 -35.18 8.51
C MET A 119 5.88 -34.32 9.33
N GLU A 120 5.48 -34.78 10.52
CA GLU A 120 4.61 -34.03 11.43
C GLU A 120 5.28 -32.74 11.89
N CYS A 121 6.53 -32.81 12.35
CA CYS A 121 7.32 -31.64 12.73
C CYS A 121 7.48 -30.64 11.57
N ALA A 122 7.76 -31.14 10.35
CA ALA A 122 7.85 -30.29 9.16
C ALA A 122 6.51 -29.58 8.88
N ARG A 123 5.39 -30.29 9.00
CA ARG A 123 4.04 -29.72 8.84
C ARG A 123 3.74 -28.66 9.88
N GLU A 124 4.04 -28.93 11.15
CA GLU A 124 3.84 -27.98 12.25
C GLU A 124 4.70 -26.73 12.08
N LYS A 125 5.97 -26.90 11.70
CA LYS A 125 6.87 -25.79 11.36
C LYS A 125 6.30 -24.94 10.23
N MET A 126 5.82 -25.55 9.15
CA MET A 126 5.20 -24.82 8.04
C MET A 126 3.95 -24.05 8.49
N GLN A 127 3.10 -24.66 9.31
CA GLN A 127 1.91 -24.00 9.85
C GLN A 127 2.27 -22.84 10.79
N ALA A 128 3.27 -23.01 11.65
CA ALA A 128 3.76 -21.96 12.54
C ALA A 128 4.33 -20.78 11.75
N VAL A 129 5.18 -21.05 10.75
CA VAL A 129 5.74 -20.02 9.86
C VAL A 129 4.64 -19.31 9.07
N ALA A 130 3.66 -20.04 8.55
CA ALA A 130 2.54 -19.44 7.82
C ALA A 130 1.69 -18.53 8.71
N LYS A 131 1.41 -18.94 9.95
CA LYS A 131 0.70 -18.13 10.95
C LYS A 131 1.51 -16.87 11.31
N ALA A 132 2.80 -17.01 11.58
CA ALA A 132 3.69 -15.87 11.89
C ALA A 132 3.73 -14.87 10.73
N ARG A 133 3.95 -15.34 9.49
CA ARG A 133 3.93 -14.48 8.29
C ARG A 133 2.59 -13.79 8.06
N LYS A 134 1.47 -14.46 8.36
CA LYS A 134 0.14 -13.84 8.28
C LYS A 134 0.01 -12.70 9.29
N GLN A 135 0.44 -12.92 10.53
CA GLN A 135 0.43 -11.89 11.58
C GLN A 135 1.35 -10.71 11.24
N GLU A 136 2.56 -10.98 10.73
CA GLU A 136 3.47 -9.93 10.25
C GLU A 136 2.84 -9.08 9.14
N ARG A 137 2.20 -9.72 8.15
CA ARG A 137 1.49 -9.01 7.07
C ARG A 137 0.33 -8.17 7.60
N GLU A 138 -0.48 -8.72 8.50
CA GLU A 138 -1.59 -7.98 9.12
C GLU A 138 -1.07 -6.79 9.95
N ALA A 139 0.02 -6.95 10.70
CA ALA A 139 0.64 -5.88 11.45
C ALA A 139 1.21 -4.79 10.53
N ALA A 140 1.91 -5.18 9.45
CA ALA A 140 2.43 -4.26 8.45
C ALA A 140 1.30 -3.47 7.76
N LEU A 141 0.20 -4.13 7.39
CA LEU A 141 -0.97 -3.46 6.81
C LEU A 141 -1.63 -2.50 7.79
N LYS A 142 -1.78 -2.87 9.07
CA LYS A 142 -2.33 -1.99 10.10
C LYS A 142 -1.45 -0.76 10.33
N GLU A 143 -0.14 -0.93 10.35
CA GLU A 143 0.79 0.19 10.54
C GLU A 143 0.82 1.10 9.29
N ALA A 144 0.85 0.52 8.08
CA ALA A 144 0.73 1.29 6.84
C ALA A 144 -0.58 2.09 6.78
N ALA A 145 -1.71 1.48 7.19
CA ALA A 145 -2.98 2.20 7.28
C ALA A 145 -2.95 3.31 8.34
N ARG A 146 -2.27 3.09 9.48
CA ARG A 146 -2.07 4.13 10.51
C ARG A 146 -1.25 5.30 9.97
N GLN A 147 -0.16 5.03 9.25
CA GLN A 147 0.66 6.05 8.62
C GLN A 147 -0.11 6.81 7.55
N HIS A 148 -0.84 6.10 6.68
CA HIS A 148 -1.71 6.74 5.67
C HIS A 148 -2.75 7.67 6.30
N ARG A 149 -3.40 7.25 7.40
CA ARG A 149 -4.35 8.12 8.12
C ARG A 149 -3.68 9.38 8.65
N LYS A 150 -2.51 9.26 9.29
CA LYS A 150 -1.75 10.41 9.79
C LYS A 150 -1.36 11.38 8.68
N HIS A 151 -0.85 10.86 7.57
CA HIS A 151 -0.50 11.71 6.43
C HIS A 151 -1.72 12.40 5.83
N LEU A 152 -2.86 11.72 5.77
CA LEU A 152 -4.10 12.30 5.29
C LEU A 152 -4.67 13.37 6.23
N GLU A 153 -4.52 13.20 7.54
CA GLU A 153 -4.85 14.23 8.55
C GLU A 153 -3.94 15.45 8.42
N GLN A 154 -2.62 15.25 8.30
CA GLN A 154 -1.66 16.33 8.05
C GLN A 154 -2.00 17.12 6.78
N LEU A 155 -2.28 16.41 5.68
CA LEU A 155 -2.67 17.05 4.41
C LEU A 155 -3.95 17.87 4.54
N LYS A 156 -4.92 17.41 5.34
CA LYS A 156 -6.14 18.16 5.61
C LYS A 156 -5.86 19.42 6.44
N GLU A 157 -5.03 19.33 7.46
CA GLU A 157 -4.62 20.47 8.29
C GLU A 157 -3.86 21.50 7.47
N GLU A 158 -2.90 21.08 6.66
CA GLU A 158 -2.16 21.95 5.73
C GLU A 158 -3.08 22.63 4.73
N ASN A 159 -4.05 21.88 4.16
CA ASN A 159 -5.02 22.45 3.23
C ASN A 159 -5.94 23.48 3.91
N MET A 160 -6.47 23.16 5.10
CA MET A 160 -7.28 24.11 5.89
C MET A 160 -6.52 25.40 6.18
N LEU A 161 -5.24 25.31 6.58
CA LEU A 161 -4.40 26.49 6.81
C LEU A 161 -4.16 27.28 5.53
N ALA A 162 -3.89 26.62 4.41
CA ALA A 162 -3.72 27.27 3.11
C ALA A 162 -5.00 27.99 2.68
N GLU A 163 -6.17 27.35 2.79
CA GLU A 163 -7.47 27.93 2.49
C GLU A 163 -7.76 29.15 3.37
N GLU A 164 -7.46 29.10 4.67
CA GLU A 164 -7.60 30.24 5.57
C GLU A 164 -6.69 31.42 5.16
N LEU A 165 -5.45 31.14 4.77
CA LEU A 165 -4.52 32.17 4.29
C LEU A 165 -5.02 32.80 3.00
N TYR A 166 -5.47 31.99 2.03
CA TYR A 166 -6.04 32.49 0.78
C TYR A 166 -7.30 33.32 1.04
N ARG A 167 -8.19 32.86 1.92
CA ARG A 167 -9.39 33.60 2.29
C ARG A 167 -9.06 34.96 2.90
N LYS A 168 -8.11 35.01 3.85
CA LYS A 168 -7.66 36.29 4.46
C LYS A 168 -7.06 37.22 3.41
N SER A 169 -6.26 36.70 2.48
CA SER A 169 -5.67 37.48 1.40
C SER A 169 -6.74 38.05 0.47
N ILE A 170 -7.74 37.26 0.08
CA ILE A 170 -8.87 37.71 -0.76
C ILE A 170 -9.71 38.75 -0.01
N GLU A 171 -10.01 38.54 1.27
CA GLU A 171 -10.75 39.51 2.08
C GLU A 171 -10.02 40.85 2.20
N GLN A 172 -8.69 40.83 2.36
CA GLN A 172 -7.87 42.03 2.36
C GLN A 172 -7.90 42.74 1.00
N LEU A 173 -7.69 42.01 -0.09
CA LEU A 173 -7.73 42.57 -1.45
C LEU A 173 -9.09 43.19 -1.75
N ASN A 174 -10.19 42.56 -1.34
CA ASN A 174 -11.53 43.10 -1.50
C ASN A 174 -11.70 44.42 -0.74
N LYS A 175 -11.19 44.53 0.50
CA LYS A 175 -11.23 45.78 1.27
C LYS A 175 -10.45 46.89 0.57
N GLU A 176 -9.25 46.58 0.07
CA GLU A 176 -8.40 47.52 -0.67
C GLU A 176 -9.11 47.99 -1.95
N LYS A 177 -9.67 47.07 -2.74
CA LYS A 177 -10.41 47.41 -3.97
C LYS A 177 -11.68 48.21 -3.71
N CYS A 178 -12.44 47.87 -2.67
CA CYS A 178 -13.59 48.68 -2.26
C CYS A 178 -13.16 50.11 -1.88
N HIS A 179 -12.02 50.26 -1.19
CA HIS A 179 -11.51 51.57 -0.83
C HIS A 179 -11.05 52.38 -2.06
N GLU A 180 -10.34 51.74 -3.00
CA GLU A 180 -9.96 52.35 -4.28
C GLU A 180 -11.18 52.82 -5.08
N ILE A 181 -12.21 51.95 -5.21
CA ILE A 181 -13.45 52.28 -5.93
C ILE A 181 -14.17 53.45 -5.26
N ASN A 182 -14.33 53.44 -3.94
CA ASN A 182 -14.99 54.53 -3.21
C ASN A 182 -14.24 55.86 -3.36
N THR A 183 -12.91 55.81 -3.38
CA THR A 183 -12.08 57.00 -3.61
C THR A 183 -12.26 57.53 -5.03
N ALA A 184 -12.21 56.66 -6.04
CA ALA A 184 -12.44 57.02 -7.44
C ALA A 184 -13.85 57.62 -7.64
N LEU A 185 -14.89 57.00 -7.08
CA LEU A 185 -16.26 57.51 -7.15
C LEU A 185 -16.40 58.89 -6.50
N SER A 186 -15.78 59.10 -5.34
CA SER A 186 -15.78 60.41 -4.66
C SER A 186 -15.09 61.49 -5.49
N ILE A 187 -13.97 61.15 -6.14
CA ILE A 187 -13.26 62.07 -7.05
C ILE A 187 -14.16 62.42 -8.25
N THR A 188 -14.71 61.43 -8.96
CA THR A 188 -15.59 61.65 -10.11
C THR A 188 -16.84 62.45 -9.74
N GLN A 189 -17.42 62.19 -8.57
CA GLN A 189 -18.57 62.96 -8.09
C GLN A 189 -18.22 64.43 -7.86
N LYS A 190 -17.06 64.73 -7.26
CA LYS A 190 -16.58 66.10 -7.06
C LYS A 190 -16.24 66.79 -8.38
N GLU A 191 -15.58 66.09 -9.31
CA GLU A 191 -15.28 66.63 -10.64
C GLU A 191 -16.56 66.99 -11.39
N ASN A 192 -17.57 66.12 -11.36
CA ASN A 192 -18.87 66.41 -11.93
C ASN A 192 -19.55 67.61 -11.27
N GLN A 193 -19.50 67.72 -9.93
CA GLN A 193 -20.03 68.89 -9.22
C GLN A 193 -19.34 70.18 -9.67
N ILE A 194 -18.01 70.18 -9.70
CA ILE A 194 -17.20 71.33 -10.15
C ILE A 194 -17.55 71.72 -11.59
N GLU A 195 -17.67 70.74 -12.48
CA GLU A 195 -18.02 70.98 -13.89
C GLU A 195 -19.44 71.54 -14.02
N THR A 196 -20.42 71.02 -13.26
CA THR A 196 -21.78 71.57 -13.25
C THR A 196 -21.84 72.99 -12.69
N GLU A 197 -21.07 73.28 -11.63
CA GLU A 197 -20.97 74.64 -11.08
C GLU A 197 -20.31 75.60 -12.05
N LYS A 198 -19.29 75.13 -12.79
CA LYS A 198 -18.62 75.91 -13.83
C LYS A 198 -19.59 76.23 -14.96
N GLN A 199 -20.33 75.24 -15.46
CA GLN A 199 -21.36 75.43 -16.49
C GLN A 199 -22.47 76.37 -16.02
N LEU A 200 -22.90 76.27 -14.76
CA LEU A 200 -23.88 77.17 -14.18
C LEU A 200 -23.37 78.61 -14.14
N LYS A 201 -22.13 78.85 -13.67
CA LYS A 201 -21.52 80.18 -13.64
C LYS A 201 -21.35 80.76 -15.03
N GLU A 202 -20.93 79.95 -16.01
CA GLU A 202 -20.84 80.38 -17.41
C GLU A 202 -22.22 80.80 -17.95
N ALA A 203 -23.27 80.01 -17.69
CA ALA A 203 -24.64 80.35 -18.08
C ALA A 203 -25.15 81.62 -17.37
N GLU A 204 -24.88 81.79 -16.08
CA GLU A 204 -25.21 83.01 -15.32
C GLU A 204 -24.55 84.24 -15.93
N THR A 205 -23.27 84.18 -16.29
CA THR A 205 -22.57 85.31 -16.93
C THR A 205 -23.19 85.66 -18.29
N LEU A 206 -23.53 84.66 -19.09
CA LEU A 206 -24.21 84.87 -20.38
C LEU A 206 -25.58 85.54 -20.20
N HIS A 207 -26.37 85.08 -19.22
CA HIS A 207 -27.67 85.68 -18.93
C HIS A 207 -27.56 87.11 -18.38
N LEU A 208 -26.55 87.41 -17.56
CA LEU A 208 -26.28 88.77 -17.09
C LEU A 208 -25.93 89.70 -18.26
N ASP A 209 -25.07 89.24 -19.19
CA ASP A 209 -24.72 89.99 -20.39
C ASP A 209 -25.94 90.24 -21.30
N GLU A 210 -26.83 89.24 -21.44
CA GLU A 210 -28.09 89.37 -22.16
C GLU A 210 -29.03 90.38 -21.48
N LEU A 211 -29.15 90.31 -20.16
CA LEU A 211 -29.99 91.20 -19.37
C LEU A 211 -29.47 92.65 -19.44
N GLU A 212 -28.16 92.86 -19.42
CA GLU A 212 -27.56 94.18 -19.63
C GLU A 212 -27.88 94.74 -21.02
N LYS A 213 -27.77 93.92 -22.09
CA LYS A 213 -28.18 94.32 -23.44
C LYS A 213 -29.65 94.74 -23.47
N VAL A 214 -30.54 93.94 -22.88
CA VAL A 214 -31.97 94.25 -22.80
C VAL A 214 -32.21 95.54 -22.02
N MET A 215 -31.56 95.73 -20.88
CA MET A 215 -31.64 96.97 -20.10
C MET A 215 -31.21 98.20 -20.89
N VAL A 216 -30.16 98.11 -21.71
CA VAL A 216 -29.74 99.19 -22.60
C VAL A 216 -30.82 99.48 -23.65
N THR A 217 -31.41 98.45 -24.26
CA THR A 217 -32.51 98.65 -25.22
C THR A 217 -33.75 99.24 -24.58
N LEU A 218 -34.09 98.83 -23.35
CA LEU A 218 -35.21 99.36 -22.58
C LEU A 218 -35.01 100.85 -22.29
N LYS A 219 -33.84 101.25 -21.76
CA LYS A 219 -33.52 102.67 -21.51
C LYS A 219 -33.58 103.51 -22.78
N ALA A 220 -33.11 102.98 -23.91
CA ALA A 220 -33.21 103.66 -25.19
C ALA A 220 -34.68 103.85 -25.62
N ALA A 221 -35.52 102.83 -25.45
CA ALA A 221 -36.95 102.92 -25.71
C ALA A 221 -37.67 103.87 -24.74
N GLU A 222 -37.32 103.88 -23.45
CA GLU A 222 -37.84 104.83 -22.45
C GLU A 222 -37.51 106.28 -22.81
N GLU A 223 -36.27 106.56 -23.21
CA GLU A 223 -35.88 107.90 -23.69
C GLU A 223 -36.64 108.26 -24.98
N GLN A 224 -36.86 107.31 -25.89
CA GLN A 224 -37.74 107.54 -27.05
C GLN A 224 -39.16 107.88 -26.62
N VAL A 225 -39.77 107.13 -25.70
CA VAL A 225 -41.10 107.41 -25.15
C VAL A 225 -41.13 108.82 -24.52
N LYS A 226 -40.11 109.18 -23.73
CA LYS A 226 -40.00 110.51 -23.11
C LYS A 226 -39.94 111.63 -24.14
N THR A 227 -39.19 111.46 -25.23
CA THR A 227 -39.16 112.44 -26.32
C THR A 227 -40.51 112.55 -27.04
N LEU A 228 -41.21 111.43 -27.25
CA LEU A 228 -42.55 111.42 -27.83
C LEU A 228 -43.57 112.11 -26.93
N VAL A 229 -43.52 111.87 -25.61
CA VAL A 229 -44.36 112.54 -24.61
C VAL A 229 -44.15 114.05 -24.63
N GLN A 230 -42.89 114.52 -24.61
CA GLN A 230 -42.58 115.96 -24.71
C GLN A 230 -43.09 116.59 -26.02
N LYS A 231 -43.04 115.85 -27.13
CA LYS A 231 -43.58 116.31 -28.41
C LYS A 231 -45.11 116.41 -28.37
N LEU A 232 -45.77 115.42 -27.77
CA LEU A 232 -47.22 115.41 -27.55
C LEU A 232 -47.66 116.57 -26.66
N GLU A 233 -46.92 116.87 -25.60
CA GLU A 233 -47.17 118.01 -24.71
C GLU A 233 -47.15 119.34 -25.47
N LYS A 234 -46.09 119.60 -26.25
CA LYS A 234 -46.02 120.79 -27.13
C LYS A 234 -47.15 120.87 -28.15
N MET A 235 -47.50 119.74 -28.77
CA MET A 235 -48.63 119.67 -29.71
C MET A 235 -49.98 119.92 -29.00
N THR A 236 -50.10 119.52 -27.74
CA THR A 236 -51.28 119.75 -26.90
C THR A 236 -51.38 121.22 -26.49
N ASP A 237 -50.29 121.84 -26.03
CA ASP A 237 -50.24 123.28 -25.72
C ASP A 237 -50.59 124.13 -26.95
N TRP A 238 -50.05 123.75 -28.12
CA TRP A 238 -50.36 124.42 -29.38
C TRP A 238 -51.82 124.25 -29.76
N LYS A 239 -52.38 123.04 -29.61
CA LYS A 239 -53.79 122.77 -29.83
C LYS A 239 -54.67 123.59 -28.88
N ASP A 240 -54.31 123.69 -27.60
CA ASP A 240 -55.08 124.46 -26.60
C ASP A 240 -54.99 125.97 -26.86
N SER A 241 -53.81 126.46 -27.29
CA SER A 241 -53.63 127.84 -27.76
C SER A 241 -54.52 128.14 -28.97
N LEU A 242 -54.54 127.24 -29.98
CA LEU A 242 -55.44 127.38 -31.11
C LEU A 242 -56.91 127.29 -30.71
N GLU A 243 -57.27 126.40 -29.78
CA GLU A 243 -58.66 126.30 -29.32
C GLU A 243 -59.07 127.56 -28.56
N THR A 244 -58.19 128.17 -27.75
CA THR A 244 -58.46 129.46 -27.11
C THR A 244 -58.59 130.61 -28.13
N GLU A 245 -57.76 130.66 -29.18
CA GLU A 245 -57.91 131.63 -30.28
C GLU A 245 -59.22 131.43 -31.06
N ILE A 246 -59.57 130.18 -31.39
CA ILE A 246 -60.86 129.86 -32.03
C ILE A 246 -62.00 130.28 -31.11
N GLN A 247 -61.92 130.03 -29.80
CA GLN A 247 -62.94 130.44 -28.84
C GLN A 247 -63.05 131.95 -28.70
N ALA A 248 -61.92 132.68 -28.69
CA ALA A 248 -61.89 134.14 -28.68
C ALA A 248 -62.49 134.72 -29.97
N THR A 249 -62.17 134.12 -31.12
CA THR A 249 -62.74 134.47 -32.42
C THR A 249 -64.24 134.21 -32.45
N ARG A 250 -64.70 133.05 -31.95
CA ARG A 250 -66.13 132.74 -31.78
C ARG A 250 -66.83 133.79 -30.92
N GLN A 251 -66.25 134.17 -29.77
CA GLN A 251 -66.81 135.24 -28.93
C GLN A 251 -66.86 136.59 -29.64
N ALA A 252 -65.86 136.93 -30.45
CA ALA A 252 -65.84 138.17 -31.23
C ALA A 252 -66.92 138.18 -32.33
N PHE A 253 -67.09 137.07 -33.05
CA PHE A 253 -68.18 136.91 -34.03
C PHE A 253 -69.56 136.96 -33.34
N GLN A 254 -69.71 136.32 -32.18
CA GLN A 254 -70.95 136.39 -31.42
C GLN A 254 -71.27 137.82 -31.01
N LYS A 255 -70.28 138.57 -30.47
CA LYS A 255 -70.44 140.00 -30.16
C LYS A 255 -70.81 140.84 -31.39
N TYR A 256 -70.24 140.54 -32.56
CA TYR A 256 -70.59 141.22 -33.81
C TYR A 256 -72.02 140.90 -34.26
N ILE A 257 -72.43 139.64 -34.18
CA ILE A 257 -73.81 139.21 -34.49
C ILE A 257 -74.79 139.92 -33.55
N ASP A 258 -74.52 139.90 -32.25
CA ASP A 258 -75.35 140.54 -31.24
C ASP A 258 -75.46 142.07 -31.46
N ALA A 259 -74.38 142.72 -31.90
CA ALA A 259 -74.35 144.16 -32.19
C ALA A 259 -75.04 144.53 -33.52
N THR A 260 -74.98 143.67 -34.55
CA THR A 260 -75.49 143.96 -35.90
C THR A 260 -76.95 143.50 -36.07
N PHE A 261 -77.37 142.48 -35.32
CA PHE A 261 -78.70 141.87 -35.39
C PHE A 261 -79.29 141.66 -33.99
N PRO A 262 -79.69 142.74 -33.28
CA PRO A 262 -80.17 142.68 -31.89
C PRO A 262 -81.50 141.92 -31.70
N ASN A 263 -82.17 141.53 -32.78
CA ASN A 263 -83.43 140.79 -32.76
C ASN A 263 -83.25 139.25 -32.90
N LEU A 264 -82.01 138.76 -32.99
CA LEU A 264 -81.71 137.32 -33.00
C LEU A 264 -81.72 136.77 -31.57
N SER A 265 -82.40 135.64 -31.37
CA SER A 265 -82.46 134.95 -30.08
C SER A 265 -81.15 134.21 -29.79
N PRO A 266 -80.68 134.12 -28.53
CA PRO A 266 -79.48 133.32 -28.20
C PRO A 266 -79.59 131.89 -28.76
N GLY A 267 -78.61 131.47 -29.56
CA GLY A 267 -78.56 130.13 -30.18
C GLY A 267 -79.06 130.02 -31.64
N GLN A 268 -79.70 131.06 -32.20
CA GLN A 268 -80.15 131.02 -33.61
C GLN A 268 -79.01 131.09 -34.65
N ALA A 269 -77.82 131.56 -34.26
CA ALA A 269 -76.63 131.65 -35.12
C ALA A 269 -75.62 130.52 -34.91
N ASP A 270 -75.89 129.56 -34.02
CA ASP A 270 -74.95 128.49 -33.64
C ASP A 270 -74.60 127.53 -34.80
N PHE A 271 -75.41 127.50 -35.85
CA PHE A 271 -75.13 126.71 -37.05
C PHE A 271 -73.96 127.27 -37.88
N ILE A 272 -73.65 128.57 -37.75
CA ILE A 272 -72.55 129.23 -38.49
C ILE A 272 -71.19 128.80 -37.92
N LEU A 273 -71.12 128.51 -36.62
CA LEU A 273 -69.90 128.07 -35.91
C LEU A 273 -70.21 126.91 -34.95
N PRO A 274 -70.26 125.65 -35.44
CA PRO A 274 -70.56 124.49 -34.61
C PRO A 274 -69.56 124.29 -33.46
N PHE A 275 -70.08 123.94 -32.27
CA PHE A 275 -69.26 123.55 -31.12
C PHE A 275 -68.50 122.25 -31.39
N ARG A 276 -67.19 122.23 -31.13
CA ARG A 276 -66.43 120.97 -31.09
C ARG A 276 -66.66 120.29 -29.73
N LYS A 277 -66.84 118.97 -29.73
CA LYS A 277 -66.91 118.16 -28.50
C LYS A 277 -65.52 118.16 -27.85
N ALA A 278 -65.44 118.54 -26.58
CA ALA A 278 -64.21 118.45 -25.79
C ALA A 278 -63.68 117.01 -25.82
N PHE A 279 -62.39 116.87 -26.12
CA PHE A 279 -61.72 115.58 -26.19
C PHE A 279 -61.53 115.06 -24.76
N LYS A 280 -62.23 113.98 -24.37
CA LYS A 280 -61.96 113.26 -23.12
C LYS A 280 -60.93 112.17 -23.42
N GLN A 281 -59.73 112.27 -22.86
CA GLN A 281 -58.78 111.14 -22.85
C GLN A 281 -59.48 109.94 -22.21
N LYS A 282 -59.44 108.80 -22.90
CA LYS A 282 -59.79 107.49 -22.34
C LYS A 282 -58.51 106.99 -21.69
N ASP A 283 -58.51 106.84 -20.37
CA ASP A 283 -57.46 106.14 -19.66
C ASP A 283 -57.36 104.70 -20.21
N THR A 284 -56.13 104.28 -20.50
CA THR A 284 -55.78 102.94 -20.98
C THR A 284 -56.01 101.92 -19.86
N PRO A 285 -56.48 100.69 -20.14
CA PRO A 285 -56.68 99.65 -19.13
C PRO A 285 -55.33 99.09 -18.65
N GLU A 286 -55.20 98.84 -17.34
CA GLU A 286 -54.21 97.92 -16.77
C GLU A 286 -54.35 96.55 -17.43
N GLU A 287 -53.32 96.11 -18.16
CA GLU A 287 -53.19 94.70 -18.52
C GLU A 287 -52.48 93.96 -17.38
N ALA A 288 -53.09 92.84 -17.02
CA ALA A 288 -52.78 92.01 -15.87
C ALA A 288 -51.44 91.29 -16.03
N GLU A 289 -50.75 91.14 -14.90
CA GLU A 289 -49.65 90.19 -14.72
C GLU A 289 -50.19 88.76 -14.89
N ASP A 290 -49.84 88.11 -16.00
CA ASP A 290 -49.92 86.64 -16.06
C ASP A 290 -48.65 86.06 -15.45
N SER A 291 -48.81 85.50 -14.26
CA SER A 291 -47.87 84.54 -13.69
C SER A 291 -48.01 83.22 -14.44
N ASP A 292 -46.96 82.79 -15.13
CA ASP A 292 -46.81 81.38 -15.51
C ASP A 292 -45.56 80.83 -14.84
N GLY A 293 -45.80 79.94 -13.88
CA GLY A 293 -44.78 79.11 -13.29
C GLY A 293 -44.51 77.91 -14.18
N MET A 294 -43.24 77.74 -14.55
CA MET A 294 -42.55 76.45 -14.67
C MET A 294 -41.09 76.64 -14.30
#